data_AF-A0A369YCI0-F1
#
_entry.id   AF-A0A369YCI0-F1
#
_cell.length_a   1.000
_cell.length_b   1.000
_cell.length_c   1.000
_cell.angle_alpha   90.00
_cell.angle_beta   90.00
_cell.angle_gamma   90.00
#
_symmetry.space_group_name_H-M   'P 1'
#
loop_
_entity.id
_entity.type
_entity.pdbx_description
1 polymer ?
#
loop_
_entity_poly.entity_id
_entity_poly.type
_entity_poly.pdbx_seq_one_letter_code
_entity_poly.pdbx_strand_id
1 'polypeptide(L)'
;MFLIIVSTINDFITLHILNNFGNGIIPDYVDQFDDYTTVFNILFLVILISVFIISGIWLYRSHKRLRFWGVENLKFSDGSCVWWYFVPFMALFKPYQTMRETWFASQKPSGWSLSSSPMLLKIWWGLWIFSNMVDSAYARLSFKVDSEDLNALAFLTNFSIFSNIFDFLSALMFFLVVKQVNEMQMAYQNSIQATP
;
A
#
# COMPACT_ATOMS: atom_id res chain seq x y z
N MET A 1 -6.62 -1.94 -3.81
CA MET A 1 -8.01 -2.44 -3.62
C MET A 1 -8.35 -3.51 -4.65
N PHE A 2 -8.49 -3.22 -5.95
CA PHE A 2 -8.81 -4.25 -6.97
C PHE A 2 -7.84 -5.46 -6.93
N LEU A 3 -6.53 -5.21 -6.89
CA LEU A 3 -5.52 -6.27 -6.84
C LEU A 3 -5.65 -7.18 -5.62
N ILE A 4 -6.02 -6.61 -4.48
CA ILE A 4 -6.18 -7.34 -3.22
C ILE A 4 -7.40 -8.25 -3.32
N ILE A 5 -8.49 -7.78 -3.94
CA ILE A 5 -9.67 -8.60 -4.23
C ILE A 5 -9.30 -9.79 -5.14
N VAL A 6 -8.54 -9.54 -6.21
CA VAL A 6 -8.07 -10.59 -7.11
C VAL A 6 -7.18 -11.60 -6.36
N SER A 7 -6.27 -11.13 -5.50
CA SER A 7 -5.44 -11.99 -4.65
C SER A 7 -6.27 -12.85 -3.71
N THR A 8 -7.26 -12.26 -3.04
CA THR A 8 -8.16 -12.99 -2.15
C THR A 8 -8.97 -14.06 -2.90
N ILE A 9 -9.46 -13.75 -4.10
CA ILE A 9 -10.15 -14.75 -4.95
C ILE A 9 -9.20 -15.89 -5.31
N ASN A 10 -7.96 -15.57 -5.70
CA ASN A 10 -6.93 -16.57 -5.98
C ASN A 10 -6.63 -17.47 -4.76
N ASP A 11 -6.57 -16.89 -3.56
CA ASP A 11 -6.34 -17.62 -2.31
C ASP A 11 -7.50 -18.58 -2.00
N PHE A 12 -8.75 -18.16 -2.23
CA PHE A 12 -9.92 -19.04 -2.07
C PHE A 12 -9.90 -20.21 -3.08
N ILE A 13 -9.52 -19.96 -4.33
CA ILE A 13 -9.36 -21.01 -5.34
C ILE A 13 -8.25 -21.98 -4.92
N THR A 14 -7.13 -21.46 -4.45
CA THR A 14 -5.99 -22.25 -3.96
C THR A 14 -6.38 -23.14 -2.78
N LEU A 15 -7.08 -22.60 -1.78
CA LEU A 15 -7.57 -23.40 -0.64
C LEU A 15 -8.52 -24.51 -1.08
N HIS A 16 -9.41 -24.23 -2.03
CA HIS A 16 -10.32 -25.24 -2.56
C HIS A 16 -9.56 -26.40 -3.21
N ILE A 17 -8.53 -26.08 -4.00
CA ILE A 17 -7.67 -27.07 -4.66
C ILE A 17 -6.85 -27.87 -3.63
N LEU A 18 -6.22 -27.22 -2.66
CA LEU A 18 -5.45 -27.87 -1.60
C LEU A 18 -6.30 -28.85 -0.77
N ASN A 19 -7.54 -28.48 -0.45
CA ASN A 19 -8.47 -29.37 0.24
C ASN A 19 -8.85 -30.59 -0.61
N ASN A 20 -8.97 -30.44 -1.93
CA ASN A 20 -9.25 -31.57 -2.83
C ASN A 20 -8.08 -32.55 -2.88
N PHE A 21 -6.83 -32.05 -2.92
CA PHE A 21 -5.63 -32.89 -2.82
C PHE A 21 -5.59 -33.69 -1.51
N GLY A 22 -5.86 -33.04 -0.38
CA GLY A 22 -5.88 -33.71 0.93
C GLY A 22 -6.94 -34.81 1.05
N ASN A 23 -8.01 -34.74 0.26
CA ASN A 23 -9.06 -35.76 0.19
C ASN A 23 -8.75 -36.91 -0.80
N GLY A 24 -7.54 -36.98 -1.35
CA GLY A 24 -7.12 -38.03 -2.29
C GLY A 24 -7.64 -37.86 -3.72
N ILE A 25 -8.30 -36.72 -4.00
CA ILE A 25 -8.62 -36.31 -5.37
C ILE A 25 -7.35 -35.63 -5.89
N ILE A 26 -6.46 -36.41 -6.50
CA ILE A 26 -5.25 -35.89 -7.16
C ILE A 26 -5.62 -35.61 -8.61
N PRO A 27 -5.88 -34.35 -8.99
CA PRO A 27 -6.08 -34.03 -10.38
C PRO A 27 -4.82 -34.17 -11.24
N ASP A 28 -5.02 -34.51 -12.52
CA ASP A 28 -4.00 -34.59 -13.57
C ASP A 28 -3.28 -33.24 -13.88
N TYR A 29 -3.58 -32.17 -13.12
CA TYR A 29 -3.17 -30.80 -13.39
C TYR A 29 -2.35 -30.15 -12.24
N VAL A 30 -1.66 -30.95 -11.41
CA VAL A 30 -0.74 -30.44 -10.37
C VAL A 30 0.32 -29.52 -10.97
N ASP A 31 1.03 -29.98 -12.01
CA ASP A 31 2.07 -29.18 -12.69
C ASP A 31 1.49 -27.87 -13.28
N GLN A 32 0.28 -27.94 -13.84
CA GLN A 32 -0.40 -26.76 -14.38
C GLN A 32 -0.80 -25.76 -13.29
N PHE A 33 -1.12 -26.24 -12.09
CA PHE A 33 -1.42 -25.41 -10.93
C PHE A 33 -0.17 -24.68 -10.41
N ASP A 34 0.96 -25.37 -10.33
CA ASP A 34 2.24 -24.77 -9.93
C ASP A 34 2.70 -23.69 -10.93
N ASP A 35 2.57 -23.94 -12.23
CA ASP A 35 2.85 -22.95 -13.27
C ASP A 35 1.92 -21.72 -13.13
N TYR A 36 0.61 -21.96 -12.95
CA TYR A 36 -0.39 -20.90 -12.76
C TYR A 36 -0.07 -20.00 -11.55
N THR A 37 0.18 -20.60 -10.38
CA THR A 37 0.45 -19.85 -9.15
C THR A 37 1.74 -19.04 -9.26
N THR A 38 2.77 -19.60 -9.92
CA THR A 38 4.04 -18.91 -10.17
C THR A 38 3.84 -17.68 -11.06
N VAL A 39 3.15 -17.83 -12.20
CA VAL A 39 2.85 -16.72 -13.12
C VAL A 39 2.00 -15.66 -12.42
N PHE A 40 0.99 -16.07 -11.64
CA PHE A 40 0.15 -15.17 -10.87
C PHE A 40 0.98 -14.32 -9.90
N ASN A 41 1.85 -14.95 -9.11
CA ASN A 41 2.69 -14.26 -8.13
C ASN A 41 3.67 -13.26 -8.78
N ILE A 42 4.25 -13.61 -9.94
CA ILE A 42 5.13 -12.70 -10.69
C ILE A 42 4.34 -11.48 -11.19
N LEU A 43 3.18 -11.70 -11.82
CA LEU A 43 2.33 -10.60 -12.30
C LEU A 43 1.86 -9.72 -11.15
N PHE A 44 1.46 -10.33 -10.03
CA PHE A 44 1.06 -9.61 -8.83
C PHE A 44 2.17 -8.70 -8.33
N LEU A 45 3.40 -9.21 -8.23
CA LEU A 45 4.57 -8.43 -7.82
C LEU A 45 4.86 -7.25 -8.75
N VAL A 46 4.80 -7.45 -10.07
CA VAL A 46 5.01 -6.38 -11.06
C VAL A 46 3.98 -5.26 -10.90
N ILE A 47 2.71 -5.61 -10.70
CA ILE A 47 1.66 -4.61 -10.52
C ILE A 47 1.81 -3.91 -9.16
N LEU A 48 2.18 -4.62 -8.10
CA LEU A 48 2.46 -4.04 -6.78
C LEU A 48 3.56 -2.97 -6.87
N ILE A 49 4.68 -3.28 -7.54
CA ILE A 49 5.77 -2.34 -7.79
C ILE A 49 5.26 -1.11 -8.56
N SER A 50 4.43 -1.33 -9.58
CA SER A 50 3.85 -0.26 -10.39
C SER A 50 2.98 0.68 -9.54
N VAL A 51 2.13 0.14 -8.67
CA VAL A 51 1.29 0.93 -7.73
C VAL A 51 2.15 1.74 -6.77
N PHE A 52 3.23 1.15 -6.25
CA PHE A 52 4.16 1.84 -5.37
C PHE A 52 4.85 3.02 -6.08
N ILE A 53 5.32 2.83 -7.33
CA ILE A 53 5.93 3.89 -8.15
C ILE A 53 4.92 5.01 -8.42
N ILE A 54 3.70 4.67 -8.85
CA ILE A 54 2.66 5.67 -9.15
C ILE A 54 2.32 6.50 -7.90
N SER A 55 2.22 5.85 -6.74
CA SER A 55 1.97 6.50 -5.45
C SER A 55 3.11 7.45 -5.07
N GLY A 56 4.36 7.04 -5.29
CA GLY A 56 5.54 7.89 -5.11
C GLY A 56 5.56 9.10 -6.05
N ILE A 57 5.24 8.90 -7.34
CA ILE A 57 5.13 10.00 -8.32
C ILE A 57 4.04 10.99 -7.88
N TRP A 58 2.89 10.50 -7.41
CA TRP A 58 1.83 11.36 -6.88
C TRP A 58 2.34 12.18 -5.69
N LEU A 59 2.98 11.56 -4.70
CA LEU A 59 3.49 12.25 -3.52
C LEU A 59 4.53 13.33 -3.89
N TYR A 60 5.46 12.98 -4.78
CA TYR A 60 6.45 13.94 -5.32
C TYR A 60 5.77 15.14 -5.97
N ARG A 61 4.78 14.90 -6.84
CA ARG A 61 4.04 15.96 -7.55
C ARG A 61 3.21 16.82 -6.60
N SER A 62 2.52 16.20 -5.66
CA SER A 62 1.71 16.87 -4.65
C SER A 62 2.57 17.79 -3.79
N HIS A 63 3.76 17.35 -3.41
CA HIS A 63 4.70 18.17 -2.65
C HIS A 63 5.30 19.30 -3.51
N LYS A 64 5.69 19.01 -4.76
CA LYS A 64 6.24 20.00 -5.69
C LYS A 64 5.27 21.16 -5.98
N ARG A 65 3.96 20.88 -6.04
CA ARG A 65 2.91 21.91 -6.19
C ARG A 65 2.94 22.94 -5.05
N LEU A 66 3.19 22.50 -3.82
CA LEU A 66 3.25 23.40 -2.66
C LEU A 66 4.39 24.40 -2.81
N ARG A 67 5.57 23.95 -3.26
CA ARG A 67 6.67 24.88 -3.56
C ARG A 67 6.33 25.84 -4.70
N PHE A 68 5.67 25.34 -5.73
CA PHE A 68 5.24 26.18 -6.85
C PHE A 68 4.30 27.31 -6.39
N TRP A 69 3.46 27.06 -5.40
CA TRP A 69 2.61 28.07 -4.75
C TRP A 69 3.34 28.98 -3.76
N GLY A 70 4.67 28.87 -3.64
CA GLY A 70 5.45 29.70 -2.73
C GLY A 70 5.25 29.35 -1.26
N VAL A 71 4.81 28.13 -0.93
CA VAL A 71 4.69 27.68 0.46
C VAL A 71 6.09 27.61 1.09
N GLU A 72 6.34 28.52 2.04
CA GLU A 72 7.61 28.60 2.77
C GLU A 72 7.69 27.57 3.91
N ASN A 73 8.88 27.37 4.47
CA ASN A 73 9.13 26.54 5.67
C ASN A 73 8.86 25.02 5.52
N LEU A 74 8.72 24.50 4.30
CA LEU A 74 8.67 23.04 4.04
C LEU A 74 9.98 22.38 4.48
N LYS A 75 9.92 21.40 5.38
CA LYS A 75 11.10 20.72 5.94
C LYS A 75 11.66 19.67 5.00
N PHE A 76 10.81 19.07 4.17
CA PHE A 76 11.22 18.00 3.27
C PHE A 76 11.50 18.54 1.87
N SER A 77 12.46 17.93 1.16
CA SER A 77 12.63 18.12 -0.28
C SER A 77 11.63 17.26 -1.06
N ASP A 78 11.26 17.62 -2.29
CA ASP A 78 10.24 16.90 -3.07
C ASP A 78 10.61 15.43 -3.27
N GLY A 79 11.89 15.17 -3.55
CA GLY A 79 12.43 13.81 -3.68
C GLY A 79 12.50 13.08 -2.34
N SER A 80 12.85 13.77 -1.25
CA SER A 80 12.94 13.13 0.07
C SER A 80 11.59 12.54 0.52
N CYS A 81 10.47 13.13 0.10
CA CYS A 81 9.14 12.62 0.39
C CYS A 81 8.94 11.17 -0.05
N VAL A 82 9.63 10.73 -1.11
CA VAL A 82 9.55 9.36 -1.64
C VAL A 82 10.71 8.50 -1.17
N TRP A 83 11.93 9.03 -1.12
CA TRP A 83 13.13 8.24 -0.80
C TRP A 83 13.11 7.62 0.59
N TRP A 84 12.41 8.22 1.55
CA TRP A 84 12.34 7.71 2.91
C TRP A 84 11.66 6.35 3.06
N TYR A 85 10.85 5.92 2.09
CA TYR A 85 10.22 4.59 2.09
C TYR A 85 11.23 3.45 1.87
N PHE A 86 12.39 3.74 1.28
CA PHE A 86 13.41 2.74 0.97
C PHE A 86 14.42 2.52 2.10
N VAL A 87 14.39 3.34 3.16
CA VAL A 87 15.34 3.29 4.27
C VAL A 87 14.68 2.56 5.45
N PRO A 88 15.05 1.31 5.79
CA PRO A 88 14.25 0.43 6.66
C PRO A 88 13.77 1.04 7.99
N PHE A 89 14.68 1.68 8.74
CA PHE A 89 14.32 2.30 10.02
C PHE A 89 13.59 3.63 9.86
N MET A 90 13.94 4.41 8.85
CA MET A 90 13.32 5.71 8.60
C MET A 90 11.94 5.56 7.94
N ALA A 91 11.70 4.46 7.22
CA ALA A 91 10.43 4.12 6.59
C ALA A 91 9.29 4.02 7.59
N LEU A 92 9.56 3.80 8.88
CA LEU A 92 8.57 3.77 9.95
C LEU A 92 8.11 5.16 10.42
N PHE A 93 8.89 6.21 10.16
CA PHE A 93 8.66 7.55 10.73
C PHE A 93 8.60 8.66 9.69
N LYS A 94 9.55 8.68 8.76
CA LYS A 94 9.73 9.77 7.81
C LYS A 94 8.60 9.88 6.79
N PRO A 95 8.08 8.79 6.20
CA PRO A 95 6.94 8.91 5.30
C PRO A 95 5.68 9.49 5.95
N TYR A 96 5.45 9.17 7.23
CA TYR A 96 4.36 9.79 7.98
C TYR A 96 4.58 11.30 8.14
N GLN A 97 5.81 11.73 8.42
CA GLN A 97 6.15 13.14 8.56
C GLN A 97 5.98 13.89 7.22
N THR A 98 6.39 13.31 6.10
CA THR A 98 6.28 13.92 4.77
C THR A 98 4.81 14.02 4.32
N MET A 99 3.99 12.99 4.59
CA MET A 99 2.56 13.03 4.33
C MET A 99 1.85 14.07 5.18
N ARG A 100 2.21 14.20 6.46
CA ARG A 100 1.68 15.23 7.36
C ARG A 100 2.01 16.63 6.89
N GLU A 101 3.27 16.88 6.51
CA GLU A 101 3.69 18.16 5.95
C GLU A 101 2.88 18.49 4.69
N THR A 102 2.82 17.54 3.75
CA THR A 102 2.04 17.69 2.51
C THR A 102 0.57 18.00 2.80
N TRP A 103 -0.04 17.31 3.78
CA TRP A 103 -1.43 17.52 4.17
C TRP A 103 -1.68 18.94 4.70
N PHE A 104 -0.91 19.38 5.71
CA PHE A 104 -1.13 20.68 6.34
C PHE A 104 -0.79 21.85 5.42
N ALA A 105 0.29 21.71 4.66
CA ALA A 105 0.65 22.69 3.63
C ALA A 105 -0.40 22.77 2.52
N SER A 106 -1.07 21.66 2.17
CA SER A 106 -2.19 21.67 1.21
C SER A 106 -3.45 22.30 1.78
N GLN A 107 -3.69 22.20 3.09
CA GLN A 107 -4.89 22.74 3.74
C GLN A 107 -4.88 24.27 3.84
N LYS A 108 -3.72 24.86 4.19
CA LYS A 108 -3.57 26.31 4.34
C LYS A 108 -2.23 26.78 3.79
N PRO A 109 -2.05 26.86 2.46
CA PRO A 109 -0.76 27.23 1.86
C PRO A 109 -0.20 28.57 2.38
N SER A 110 -1.05 29.58 2.55
CA SER A 110 -0.72 30.86 3.17
C SER A 110 -0.69 30.74 4.70
N GLY A 111 0.49 30.47 5.26
CA GLY A 111 0.69 30.42 6.72
C GLY A 111 0.39 29.06 7.36
N TRP A 112 0.68 27.96 6.64
CA TRP A 112 0.54 26.62 7.20
C TRP A 112 1.38 26.46 8.47
N SER A 113 0.89 25.64 9.39
CA SER A 113 1.66 25.19 10.55
C SER A 113 1.31 23.74 10.86
N LEU A 114 2.26 23.03 11.47
CA LEU A 114 2.01 21.67 11.95
C LEU A 114 1.08 21.74 13.16
N SER A 115 -0.07 21.09 13.06
CA SER A 115 -0.97 20.87 14.19
C SER A 115 -1.13 19.36 14.49
N SER A 116 -2.05 19.02 15.40
CA SER A 116 -2.36 17.63 15.72
C SER A 116 -2.79 16.89 14.46
N SER A 117 -2.10 15.78 14.14
CA SER A 117 -2.36 15.07 12.88
C SER A 117 -3.82 14.62 12.79
N PRO A 118 -4.45 14.76 11.61
CA PRO A 118 -5.76 14.19 11.35
C PRO A 118 -5.80 12.71 11.72
N MET A 119 -6.93 12.27 12.30
CA MET A 119 -7.13 10.86 12.66
C MET A 119 -6.96 9.95 11.46
N LEU A 120 -7.39 10.40 10.27
CA LEU A 120 -7.22 9.67 9.01
C LEU A 120 -5.75 9.31 8.75
N LEU A 121 -4.81 10.26 8.89
CA LEU A 121 -3.39 10.00 8.68
C LEU A 121 -2.83 9.04 9.73
N LYS A 122 -3.27 9.13 11.00
CA LYS A 122 -2.82 8.23 12.07
C LYS A 122 -3.29 6.80 11.82
N ILE A 123 -4.57 6.61 11.47
CA ILE A 123 -5.16 5.29 11.18
C ILE A 123 -4.51 4.69 9.95
N TRP A 124 -4.41 5.45 8.85
CA TRP A 124 -3.75 5.00 7.64
C TRP A 124 -2.33 4.50 7.92
N TRP A 125 -1.53 5.30 8.64
CA TRP A 125 -0.14 4.95 8.91
C TRP A 125 0.00 3.73 9.82
N GLY A 126 -0.84 3.64 10.86
CA GLY A 126 -0.87 2.47 11.74
C GLY A 126 -1.23 1.19 10.99
N LEU A 127 -2.25 1.26 10.13
CA LEU A 127 -2.64 0.13 9.26
C LEU A 127 -1.54 -0.23 8.26
N TRP A 128 -0.88 0.76 7.66
CA TRP A 128 0.21 0.51 6.72
C TRP A 128 1.39 -0.19 7.39
N ILE A 129 1.82 0.25 8.58
CA ILE A 129 2.87 -0.43 9.34
C ILE A 129 2.43 -1.86 9.68
N PHE A 130 1.21 -2.02 10.20
CA PHE A 130 0.71 -3.32 10.62
C PHE A 130 0.63 -4.30 9.44
N SER A 131 0.09 -3.87 8.30
CA SER A 131 -0.03 -4.73 7.12
C SER A 131 1.36 -5.15 6.60
N ASN A 132 2.32 -4.22 6.51
CA ASN A 132 3.70 -4.55 6.16
C ASN A 132 4.36 -5.54 7.13
N MET A 133 4.03 -5.48 8.43
CA MET A 133 4.53 -6.45 9.41
C MET A 133 3.94 -7.84 9.18
N VAL A 134 2.64 -7.93 8.88
CA VAL A 134 1.95 -9.20 8.57
C VAL A 134 2.50 -9.78 7.26
N ASP A 135 2.64 -8.97 6.21
CA ASP A 135 3.21 -9.41 4.93
C ASP A 135 4.66 -9.87 5.06
N SER A 136 5.46 -9.16 5.87
CA SER A 136 6.83 -9.57 6.16
C SER A 136 6.89 -10.89 6.94
N ALA A 137 5.89 -11.18 7.78
CA ALA A 137 5.77 -12.47 8.45
C ALA A 137 5.35 -13.57 7.46
N TYR A 138 4.33 -13.30 6.64
CA TYR A 138 3.87 -14.19 5.57
C TYR A 138 5.02 -14.59 4.64
N ALA A 139 5.76 -13.62 4.09
CA ALA A 139 6.89 -13.88 3.20
C ALA A 139 7.97 -14.74 3.87
N ARG A 140 8.28 -14.49 5.15
CA ARG A 140 9.26 -15.30 5.89
C ARG A 140 8.78 -16.73 6.16
N LEU A 141 7.48 -16.93 6.33
CA LEU A 141 6.89 -18.25 6.49
C LEU A 141 6.84 -18.97 5.13
N SER A 142 6.49 -18.30 4.04
CA SER A 142 6.41 -18.90 2.71
C SER A 142 7.75 -19.43 2.22
N PHE A 143 8.87 -18.76 2.53
CA PHE A 143 10.21 -19.27 2.21
C PHE A 143 10.64 -20.51 3.01
N LYS A 144 9.91 -20.89 4.07
CA LYS A 144 10.25 -22.01 4.95
C LYS A 144 9.33 -23.23 4.77
N VAL A 145 8.20 -23.06 4.11
CA VAL A 145 7.23 -24.14 3.95
C VAL A 145 7.68 -25.08 2.85
N ASP A 146 7.58 -26.37 3.13
CA ASP A 146 7.79 -27.43 2.15
C ASP A 146 6.59 -27.47 1.19
N SER A 147 6.86 -27.49 -0.12
CA SER A 147 5.83 -27.56 -1.15
C SER A 147 5.02 -28.86 -1.09
N GLU A 148 5.54 -29.91 -0.47
CA GLU A 148 4.83 -31.19 -0.33
C GLU A 148 3.90 -31.22 0.91
N ASP A 149 4.04 -30.26 1.84
CA ASP A 149 3.19 -30.19 3.04
C ASP A 149 1.90 -29.40 2.76
N LEU A 150 0.86 -30.13 2.35
CA LEU A 150 -0.47 -29.57 2.06
C LEU A 150 -1.09 -28.80 3.24
N ASN A 151 -0.84 -29.22 4.48
CA ASN A 151 -1.40 -28.54 5.66
C ASN A 151 -0.69 -27.20 5.90
N ALA A 152 0.63 -27.17 5.73
CA ALA A 152 1.40 -25.94 5.82
C ALA A 152 1.02 -24.95 4.70
N LEU A 153 0.81 -25.44 3.47
CA LEU A 153 0.30 -24.61 2.37
C LEU A 153 -1.09 -24.04 2.67
N ALA A 154 -2.03 -24.87 3.16
CA ALA A 154 -3.36 -24.40 3.54
C ALA A 154 -3.32 -23.36 4.68
N PHE A 155 -2.42 -23.53 5.65
CA PHE A 155 -2.19 -22.54 6.69
C PHE A 155 -1.67 -21.22 6.11
N LEU A 156 -0.68 -21.26 5.22
CA LEU A 156 -0.15 -20.07 4.55
C LEU A 156 -1.22 -19.34 3.74
N THR A 157 -2.05 -20.06 2.98
CA THR A 157 -3.10 -19.43 2.18
C THR A 157 -4.17 -18.77 3.06
N ASN A 158 -4.55 -19.40 4.19
CA ASN A 158 -5.42 -18.75 5.17
C ASN A 158 -4.78 -17.51 5.79
N PHE A 159 -3.48 -17.56 6.08
CA PHE A 159 -2.73 -16.40 6.57
C PHE A 159 -2.70 -15.26 5.54
N SER A 160 -2.56 -15.59 4.24
CA SER A 160 -2.65 -14.62 3.14
C SER A 160 -4.02 -13.93 3.09
N ILE A 161 -5.11 -14.69 3.19
CA ILE A 161 -6.48 -14.13 3.25
C ILE A 161 -6.62 -13.17 4.44
N PHE A 162 -6.08 -13.54 5.60
CA PHE A 162 -6.06 -12.67 6.77
C PHE A 162 -5.26 -11.39 6.53
N SER A 163 -4.07 -11.47 5.90
CA SER A 163 -3.25 -10.29 5.56
C SER A 163 -3.99 -9.34 4.60
N ASN A 164 -4.63 -9.91 3.58
CA ASN A 164 -5.37 -9.17 2.55
C ASN A 164 -6.45 -8.24 3.13
N ILE A 165 -7.05 -8.59 4.28
CA ILE A 165 -8.01 -7.72 4.97
C ILE A 165 -7.34 -6.41 5.41
N PHE A 166 -6.16 -6.49 6.03
CA PHE A 166 -5.43 -5.32 6.50
C PHE A 166 -4.85 -4.51 5.35
N ASP A 167 -4.38 -5.15 4.29
CA ASP A 167 -3.96 -4.45 3.08
C ASP A 167 -5.11 -3.71 2.42
N PHE A 168 -6.30 -4.31 2.38
CA PHE A 168 -7.47 -3.66 1.84
C PHE A 168 -7.82 -2.40 2.63
N LEU A 169 -7.85 -2.50 3.96
CA LEU A 169 -8.11 -1.36 4.85
C LEU A 169 -7.03 -0.28 4.73
N SER A 170 -5.76 -0.67 4.69
CA SER A 170 -4.61 0.21 4.48
C SER A 170 -4.72 0.97 3.15
N ALA A 171 -5.00 0.25 2.06
CA ALA A 171 -5.17 0.82 0.73
C ALA A 171 -6.39 1.75 0.63
N LEU A 172 -7.50 1.40 1.30
CA LEU A 172 -8.68 2.25 1.38
C LEU A 172 -8.36 3.55 2.11
N MET A 173 -7.70 3.47 3.28
CA MET A 173 -7.30 4.66 4.02
C MET A 173 -6.31 5.52 3.23
N PHE A 174 -5.36 4.90 2.51
CA PHE A 174 -4.44 5.62 1.63
C PHE A 174 -5.18 6.37 0.52
N PHE A 175 -6.15 5.70 -0.13
CA PHE A 175 -6.98 6.33 -1.15
C PHE A 175 -7.74 7.55 -0.61
N LEU A 176 -8.30 7.46 0.60
CA LEU A 176 -8.97 8.59 1.26
C LEU A 176 -8.00 9.72 1.56
N VAL A 177 -6.76 9.41 1.97
CA VAL A 177 -5.71 10.43 2.17
C VAL A 177 -5.39 11.15 0.86
N VAL A 178 -5.14 10.39 -0.22
CA VAL A 178 -4.87 10.93 -1.56
C VAL A 178 -6.01 11.82 -2.03
N LYS A 179 -7.26 11.34 -1.91
CA LYS A 179 -8.46 12.08 -2.30
C LYS A 179 -8.56 13.39 -1.55
N GLN A 180 -8.43 13.38 -0.22
CA GLN A 180 -8.57 14.58 0.60
C GLN A 180 -7.47 15.60 0.30
N VAL A 181 -6.22 15.17 0.12
CA VAL A 181 -5.11 16.05 -0.26
C VAL A 181 -5.38 16.68 -1.64
N ASN A 182 -5.80 15.88 -2.62
CA ASN A 182 -6.12 16.38 -3.95
C ASN A 182 -7.27 17.40 -3.92
N GLU A 183 -8.32 17.15 -3.14
CA GLU A 183 -9.45 18.08 -2.97
C GLU A 183 -9.01 19.42 -2.39
N MET A 184 -8.18 19.41 -1.33
CA MET A 184 -7.62 20.62 -0.75
C MET A 184 -6.79 21.41 -1.76
N GLN A 185 -5.93 20.70 -2.51
CA GLN A 185 -5.08 21.30 -3.53
C GLN A 185 -5.89 21.90 -4.70
N MET A 186 -6.93 21.21 -5.16
CA MET A 186 -7.82 21.72 -6.22
C MET A 186 -8.62 22.94 -5.76
N ALA A 187 -9.15 22.92 -4.54
CA ALA A 187 -9.88 24.06 -3.98
C ALA A 187 -8.98 25.30 -3.91
N TYR A 188 -7.74 25.14 -3.47
CA TYR A 188 -6.77 26.23 -3.43
C TYR A 188 -6.39 26.73 -4.83
N GLN A 189 -6.11 25.83 -5.78
CA GLN A 189 -5.81 26.21 -7.16
C GLN A 189 -6.95 27.04 -7.78
N ASN A 190 -8.20 26.64 -7.58
CA ASN A 190 -9.37 27.37 -8.07
C ASN A 190 -9.48 28.75 -7.41
N SER A 191 -9.15 28.88 -6.12
CA SER A 191 -9.17 30.17 -5.42
C SER A 191 -8.17 31.17 -5.99
N ILE A 192 -6.97 30.74 -6.37
CA ILE A 192 -5.96 31.61 -7.00
C ILE A 192 -6.40 32.03 -8.41
N GLN A 193 -6.95 31.10 -9.20
CA GLN A 193 -7.43 31.39 -10.56
C GLN A 193 -8.63 32.34 -10.60
N ALA A 194 -9.45 32.35 -9.53
CA ALA A 194 -10.60 33.25 -9.40
C ALA A 194 -10.22 34.66 -8.92
N THR A 195 -8.96 34.90 -8.53
CA THR A 195 -8.50 36.23 -8.10
C THR A 195 -8.07 37.03 -9.34
N PRO A 196 -8.74 38.16 -9.66
CA PRO A 196 -8.50 38.94 -10.88
C PRO A 196 -7.15 39.65 -10.93
#